data_AF-A0A4Y2DM01-F1
#
_entry.id   AF-A0A4Y2DM01-F1
#
_cell.length_a   1.000
_cell.length_b   1.000
_cell.length_c   1.000
_cell.angle_alpha   90.00
_cell.angle_beta   90.00
_cell.angle_gamma   90.00
#
_symmetry.space_group_name_H-M   'P 1'
#
loop_
_entity.id
_entity.type
_entity.pdbx_description
1 polymer ?
#
loop_
_entity_poly.entity_id
_entity_poly.type
_entity_poly.pdbx_seq_one_letter_code
_entity_poly.pdbx_strand_id
1 'polypeptide(L)'
;MQKKLETARKSLKAAKKVNEAHESEIKSLEEELEEIEKKQQEFEEQLAEESKSEGRDLTLQDSQVEEYNRLKEEAGKLSSRYLQELDSVNREQKSDQDRCDNEIRKKAEVESKIKQKRAELEENVRRLEKLTEYIRTSETGLADLRSQEKDIGEEVQEAKKRVAEINEDLESILNELGDAKVDKHEDSRRRKKAEIVDHFKRLFPGVYDRLVNMCQPIHKRYNVAITKVLGKNMEAIVVDTERTGRSCIQYLKEQMLEAETFLPLDYIDAKPLKERL
;
A
#
# COMPACT_ATOMS: atom_id res chain seq x y z
N MET A 1 -8.95 -31.97 -25.19
CA MET A 1 -9.50 -33.22 -25.75
C MET A 1 -8.91 -34.50 -25.15
N GLN A 2 -7.60 -34.57 -24.85
CA GLN A 2 -6.95 -35.79 -24.34
C GLN A 2 -7.52 -36.34 -23.01
N LYS A 3 -7.81 -35.48 -22.02
CA LYS A 3 -8.43 -35.92 -20.75
C LYS A 3 -9.78 -36.62 -20.92
N LYS A 4 -10.66 -36.11 -21.80
CA LYS A 4 -11.97 -36.75 -22.10
C LYS A 4 -11.81 -38.12 -22.76
N LEU A 5 -10.78 -38.29 -23.59
CA LEU A 5 -10.48 -39.53 -24.31
C LEU A 5 -9.94 -40.61 -23.34
N GLU A 6 -9.12 -40.23 -22.35
CA GLU A 6 -8.70 -41.13 -21.28
C GLU A 6 -9.86 -41.55 -20.37
N THR A 7 -10.75 -40.63 -19.99
CA THR A 7 -11.93 -40.97 -19.18
C THR A 7 -12.85 -41.94 -19.91
N ALA A 8 -13.08 -41.72 -21.21
CA ALA A 8 -13.87 -42.63 -22.06
C ALA A 8 -13.22 -44.03 -22.17
N ARG A 9 -11.89 -44.11 -22.32
CA ARG A 9 -11.16 -45.39 -22.33
C ARG A 9 -11.24 -46.14 -21.00
N LYS A 10 -11.16 -45.43 -19.86
CA LYS A 10 -11.32 -46.04 -18.53
C LYS A 10 -12.76 -46.54 -18.32
N SER A 11 -13.76 -45.76 -18.73
CA SER A 11 -15.17 -46.17 -18.67
C SER A 11 -15.44 -47.40 -19.53
N LEU A 12 -14.88 -47.46 -20.74
CA LEU A 12 -15.02 -48.63 -21.63
C LEU A 12 -14.38 -49.89 -21.01
N LYS A 13 -13.20 -49.76 -20.40
CA LYS A 13 -12.53 -50.88 -19.72
C LYS A 13 -13.32 -51.38 -18.52
N ALA A 14 -13.92 -50.47 -17.74
CA ALA A 14 -14.78 -50.83 -16.62
C ALA A 14 -16.06 -51.54 -17.09
N ALA A 15 -16.73 -51.01 -18.12
CA ALA A 15 -17.92 -51.63 -18.70
C ALA A 15 -17.65 -53.03 -19.26
N LYS A 16 -16.51 -53.25 -19.92
CA LYS A 16 -16.11 -54.59 -20.39
C LYS A 16 -15.93 -55.58 -19.25
N LYS A 17 -15.26 -55.17 -18.17
CA LYS A 17 -15.07 -56.04 -17.00
C LYS A 17 -16.39 -56.41 -16.31
N VAL A 18 -17.34 -55.47 -16.26
CA VAL A 18 -18.69 -55.73 -15.73
C VAL A 18 -19.45 -56.68 -16.64
N ASN A 19 -19.35 -56.53 -17.96
CA ASN A 19 -19.98 -57.44 -18.91
C ASN A 19 -19.42 -58.87 -18.81
N GLU A 20 -18.10 -59.03 -18.69
CA GLU A 20 -17.46 -60.34 -18.46
C GLU A 20 -17.93 -60.99 -17.14
N ALA A 21 -18.13 -60.20 -16.08
CA ALA A 21 -18.67 -60.71 -14.81
C ALA A 21 -20.13 -61.17 -14.95
N HIS A 22 -20.97 -60.39 -15.63
CA HIS A 22 -22.36 -60.77 -15.88
C HIS A 22 -22.48 -62.01 -16.78
N GLU A 23 -21.63 -62.14 -17.80
CA GLU A 23 -21.60 -63.36 -18.63
C GLU A 23 -21.22 -64.60 -17.79
N SER A 24 -20.35 -64.45 -16.79
CA SER A 24 -20.02 -65.53 -15.86
C SER A 24 -21.18 -65.87 -14.92
N GLU A 25 -21.89 -64.86 -14.41
CA GLU A 25 -23.08 -65.07 -13.56
C GLU A 25 -24.22 -65.74 -14.33
N ILE A 26 -24.46 -65.32 -15.58
CA ILE A 26 -25.49 -65.92 -16.44
C ILE A 26 -25.20 -67.42 -16.63
N LYS A 27 -23.95 -67.79 -16.92
CA LYS A 27 -23.57 -69.21 -17.05
C LYS A 27 -23.81 -70.01 -15.77
N SER A 28 -23.46 -69.46 -14.61
CA SER A 28 -23.72 -70.10 -13.31
C SER A 28 -25.22 -70.31 -13.09
N LEU A 29 -26.04 -69.31 -13.42
CA LEU A 29 -27.49 -69.40 -13.29
C LEU A 29 -28.11 -70.38 -14.28
N GLU A 30 -27.58 -70.49 -15.50
CA GLU A 30 -28.01 -71.49 -16.48
C GLU A 30 -27.69 -72.92 -15.99
N GLU A 31 -26.52 -73.15 -15.39
CA GLU A 31 -26.15 -74.43 -14.79
C GLU A 31 -27.06 -74.79 -13.60
N GLU A 32 -27.35 -73.84 -12.71
CA GLU A 32 -28.28 -74.04 -11.59
C GLU A 32 -29.70 -74.35 -12.06
N LEU A 33 -30.15 -73.70 -13.14
CA LEU A 33 -31.48 -73.91 -13.71
C LEU A 33 -31.62 -75.31 -14.31
N GLU A 34 -30.58 -75.81 -15.00
CA GLU A 34 -30.55 -77.17 -15.52
C GLU A 34 -30.56 -78.22 -14.40
N GLU A 35 -29.86 -77.98 -13.28
CA GLU A 35 -29.93 -78.86 -12.10
C GLU A 35 -31.33 -78.89 -11.46
N ILE A 36 -32.00 -77.74 -11.38
CA ILE A 36 -33.34 -77.65 -10.82
C ILE A 36 -34.36 -78.36 -11.73
N GLU A 37 -34.26 -78.19 -13.04
CA GLU A 37 -35.14 -78.88 -14.00
C GLU A 37 -34.97 -80.41 -13.92
N LYS A 38 -33.75 -80.92 -13.75
CA LYS A 38 -33.51 -82.35 -13.52
C LYS A 38 -34.17 -82.84 -12.23
N LYS A 39 -34.01 -82.10 -11.14
CA LYS A 39 -34.65 -82.43 -9.85
C LYS A 39 -36.18 -82.39 -9.95
N GLN A 40 -36.73 -81.45 -10.72
CA GLN A 40 -38.17 -81.40 -10.97
C GLN A 40 -38.64 -82.65 -11.73
N GLN A 41 -37.94 -83.05 -12.80
CA GLN A 41 -38.28 -84.27 -13.54
C GLN A 41 -38.20 -85.53 -12.67
N GLU A 42 -37.13 -85.69 -11.88
CA GLU A 42 -36.99 -86.82 -10.95
C GLU A 42 -38.15 -86.86 -9.94
N PHE A 43 -38.58 -85.70 -9.44
CA PHE A 43 -39.70 -85.61 -8.50
C PHE A 43 -41.05 -85.90 -9.15
N GLU A 44 -41.28 -85.43 -10.38
CA GLU A 44 -42.50 -85.73 -11.15
C GLU A 44 -42.57 -87.23 -11.51
N GLU A 45 -41.45 -87.86 -11.83
CA GLU A 45 -41.36 -89.31 -12.06
C GLU A 45 -41.66 -90.10 -10.78
N GLN A 46 -41.11 -89.68 -9.63
CA GLN A 46 -41.41 -90.29 -8.32
C GLN A 46 -42.90 -90.17 -7.96
N LEU A 47 -43.50 -88.99 -8.15
CA LEU A 47 -44.93 -88.78 -7.92
C LEU A 47 -45.79 -89.64 -8.85
N ALA A 48 -45.39 -89.83 -10.11
CA ALA A 48 -46.09 -90.67 -11.06
C ALA A 48 -45.98 -92.17 -10.72
N GLU A 49 -44.85 -92.61 -10.12
CA GLU A 49 -44.69 -93.97 -9.59
C GLU A 49 -45.50 -94.20 -8.30
N GLU A 50 -45.49 -93.25 -7.36
CA GLU A 50 -46.30 -93.32 -6.13
C GLU A 50 -47.81 -93.29 -6.44
N SER A 51 -48.23 -92.46 -7.40
CA SER A 51 -49.64 -92.42 -7.84
C SER A 51 -50.11 -93.73 -8.49
N LYS A 52 -49.20 -94.56 -9.01
CA LYS A 52 -49.51 -95.90 -9.55
C LYS A 52 -49.48 -96.99 -8.49
N SER A 53 -48.71 -96.82 -7.41
CA SER A 53 -48.59 -97.82 -6.33
C SER A 53 -49.70 -97.69 -5.28
N GLU A 54 -50.23 -96.49 -5.05
CA GLU A 54 -51.32 -96.23 -4.11
C GLU A 54 -52.66 -95.91 -4.79
N GLY A 55 -53.12 -96.82 -5.65
CA GLY A 55 -54.51 -96.84 -6.11
C GLY A 55 -55.48 -97.25 -4.99
N ARG A 56 -55.69 -96.40 -3.98
CA ARG A 56 -56.80 -96.52 -3.03
C ARG A 56 -57.58 -95.21 -2.96
N ASP A 57 -58.66 -95.15 -3.74
CA ASP A 57 -59.74 -94.20 -3.50
C ASP A 57 -60.33 -94.48 -2.10
N LEU A 58 -59.90 -93.68 -1.12
CA LEU A 58 -60.45 -93.65 0.23
C LEU A 58 -61.81 -92.96 0.19
N THR A 59 -62.88 -93.75 0.05
CA THR A 59 -64.26 -93.27 0.16
C THR A 59 -64.68 -93.24 1.63
N LEU A 60 -64.93 -92.05 2.17
CA LEU A 60 -65.37 -91.81 3.56
C LEU A 60 -66.86 -92.15 3.73
N GLN A 61 -67.27 -92.58 4.94
CA GLN A 61 -68.68 -92.79 5.29
C GLN A 61 -69.39 -91.44 5.53
N ASP A 62 -70.70 -91.34 5.20
CA ASP A 62 -71.47 -90.08 5.23
C ASP A 62 -71.39 -89.32 6.57
N SER A 63 -71.36 -90.03 7.71
CA SER A 63 -71.22 -89.42 9.04
C SER A 63 -69.85 -88.77 9.29
N GLN A 64 -68.78 -89.34 8.74
CA GLN A 64 -67.41 -88.80 8.82
C GLN A 64 -67.26 -87.58 7.91
N VAL A 65 -67.96 -87.57 6.77
CA VAL A 65 -68.02 -86.43 5.85
C VAL A 65 -68.73 -85.24 6.50
N GLU A 66 -69.82 -85.47 7.24
CA GLU A 66 -70.52 -84.42 7.99
C GLU A 66 -69.66 -83.82 9.12
N GLU A 67 -69.00 -84.64 9.93
CA GLU A 67 -68.10 -84.18 11.00
C GLU A 67 -66.90 -83.41 10.45
N TYR A 68 -66.29 -83.92 9.38
CA TYR A 68 -65.23 -83.23 8.65
C TYR A 68 -65.69 -81.87 8.13
N ASN A 69 -66.87 -81.79 7.50
CA ASN A 69 -67.41 -80.54 6.99
C ASN A 69 -67.66 -79.53 8.11
N ARG A 70 -68.14 -79.99 9.27
CA ARG A 70 -68.37 -79.13 10.44
C ARG A 70 -67.06 -78.57 11.02
N LEU A 71 -66.05 -79.42 11.23
CA LEU A 71 -64.72 -79.00 11.69
C LEU A 71 -64.03 -78.09 10.68
N LYS A 72 -64.18 -78.36 9.38
CA LYS A 72 -63.68 -77.52 8.29
C LYS A 72 -64.33 -76.14 8.30
N GLU A 73 -65.62 -76.05 8.60
CA GLU A 73 -66.31 -74.77 8.71
C GLU A 73 -65.87 -73.97 9.95
N GLU A 74 -65.72 -74.61 11.11
CA GLU A 74 -65.20 -73.98 12.33
C GLU A 74 -63.75 -73.51 12.16
N ALA A 75 -62.88 -74.37 11.60
CA ALA A 75 -61.51 -74.02 11.26
C ALA A 75 -61.46 -72.89 10.22
N GLY A 76 -62.37 -72.88 9.24
CA GLY A 76 -62.51 -71.81 8.27
C GLY A 76 -62.87 -70.47 8.91
N LYS A 77 -63.80 -70.46 9.87
CA LYS A 77 -64.19 -69.25 10.61
C LYS A 77 -63.05 -68.71 11.48
N LEU A 78 -62.38 -69.58 12.23
CA LEU A 78 -61.24 -69.20 13.07
C LEU A 78 -60.05 -68.70 12.21
N SER A 79 -59.72 -69.43 11.14
CA SER A 79 -58.65 -69.05 10.21
C SER A 79 -58.95 -67.71 9.54
N SER A 80 -60.19 -67.49 9.07
CA SER A 80 -60.59 -66.22 8.48
C SER A 80 -60.43 -65.05 9.45
N ARG A 81 -60.79 -65.22 10.73
CA ARG A 81 -60.60 -64.19 11.76
C ARG A 81 -59.11 -63.89 11.99
N TYR A 82 -58.28 -64.91 12.19
CA TYR A 82 -56.85 -64.73 12.44
C TYR A 82 -56.11 -64.17 11.22
N LEU A 83 -56.49 -64.56 9.99
CA LEU A 83 -55.95 -63.97 8.76
C LEU A 83 -56.29 -62.48 8.67
N GLN A 84 -57.51 -62.08 9.05
CA GLN A 84 -57.91 -60.68 9.05
C GLN A 84 -57.15 -59.86 10.11
N GLU A 85 -56.96 -60.40 11.32
CA GLU A 85 -56.15 -59.78 12.37
C GLU A 85 -54.67 -59.66 11.92
N LEU A 86 -54.11 -60.70 11.30
CA LEU A 86 -52.75 -60.71 10.77
C LEU A 86 -52.55 -59.69 9.64
N ASP A 87 -53.50 -59.59 8.72
CA ASP A 87 -53.50 -58.57 7.66
C ASP A 87 -53.55 -57.15 8.24
N SER A 88 -54.35 -56.93 9.29
CA SER A 88 -54.42 -55.64 9.99
C SER A 88 -53.07 -55.26 10.60
N VAL A 89 -52.47 -56.18 11.36
CA VAL A 89 -51.17 -55.97 12.02
C VAL A 89 -50.06 -55.76 11.00
N ASN A 90 -50.03 -56.54 9.90
CA ASN A 90 -49.04 -56.38 8.84
C ASN A 90 -49.15 -55.00 8.16
N ARG A 91 -50.37 -54.49 7.96
CA ARG A 91 -50.57 -53.14 7.39
C ARG A 91 -50.07 -52.06 8.34
N GLU A 92 -50.36 -52.18 9.64
CA GLU A 92 -49.86 -51.25 10.65
C GLU A 92 -48.32 -51.28 10.73
N GLN A 93 -47.72 -52.47 10.83
CA GLN A 93 -46.27 -52.63 10.84
C GLN A 93 -45.63 -52.00 9.61
N LYS A 94 -46.21 -52.22 8.42
CA LYS A 94 -45.68 -51.63 7.18
C LYS A 94 -45.79 -50.10 7.17
N SER A 95 -46.90 -49.54 7.66
CA SER A 95 -47.05 -48.09 7.80
C SER A 95 -46.03 -47.51 8.78
N ASP A 96 -45.75 -48.19 9.89
CA ASP A 96 -44.77 -47.75 10.88
C ASP A 96 -43.34 -47.87 10.33
N GLN A 97 -43.05 -48.92 9.56
CA GLN A 97 -41.77 -49.09 8.88
C GLN A 97 -41.53 -47.95 7.88
N ASP A 98 -42.52 -47.64 7.03
CA ASP A 98 -42.41 -46.54 6.06
C ASP A 98 -42.20 -45.18 6.76
N ARG A 99 -42.84 -44.98 7.91
CA ARG A 99 -42.66 -43.78 8.74
C ARG A 99 -41.25 -43.73 9.35
N CYS A 100 -40.75 -44.84 9.90
CA CYS A 100 -39.39 -44.94 10.41
C CYS A 100 -38.35 -44.66 9.32
N ASP A 101 -38.50 -45.25 8.14
CA ASP A 101 -37.60 -45.06 7.01
C ASP A 101 -37.59 -43.59 6.54
N ASN A 102 -38.74 -42.92 6.54
CA ASN A 102 -38.83 -41.50 6.23
C ASN A 102 -38.09 -40.64 7.26
N GLU A 103 -38.25 -40.91 8.56
CA GLU A 103 -37.52 -40.19 9.61
C GLU A 103 -36.01 -40.46 9.57
N ILE A 104 -35.58 -41.68 9.22
CA ILE A 104 -34.16 -42.00 9.00
C ILE A 104 -33.59 -41.18 7.84
N ARG A 105 -34.32 -41.07 6.73
CA ARG A 105 -33.90 -40.23 5.58
C ARG A 105 -33.79 -38.76 5.98
N LYS A 106 -34.78 -38.21 6.69
CA LYS A 106 -34.74 -36.83 7.19
C LYS A 106 -33.56 -36.60 8.13
N LYS A 107 -33.31 -37.52 9.06
CA LYS A 107 -32.16 -37.46 9.97
C LYS A 107 -30.84 -37.42 9.18
N ALA A 108 -30.66 -38.30 8.21
CA ALA A 108 -29.46 -38.34 7.38
C ALA A 108 -29.26 -37.03 6.59
N GLU A 109 -30.34 -36.44 6.06
CA GLU A 109 -30.30 -35.16 5.38
C GLU A 109 -29.86 -34.02 6.32
N VAL A 110 -30.43 -33.97 7.53
CA VAL A 110 -30.08 -32.97 8.54
C VAL A 110 -28.62 -33.14 9.00
N GLU A 111 -28.17 -34.36 9.25
CA GLU A 111 -26.78 -34.64 9.62
C GLU A 111 -25.79 -34.23 8.52
N SER A 112 -26.14 -34.45 7.25
CA SER A 112 -25.35 -33.98 6.10
C SER A 112 -25.27 -32.45 6.07
N LYS A 113 -26.40 -31.76 6.26
CA LYS A 113 -26.44 -30.28 6.34
C LYS A 113 -25.61 -29.75 7.52
N ILE A 114 -25.67 -30.40 8.69
CA ILE A 114 -24.86 -30.03 9.85
C ILE A 114 -23.37 -30.16 9.54
N LYS A 115 -22.94 -31.27 8.93
CA LYS A 115 -21.53 -31.46 8.53
C LYS A 115 -21.06 -30.39 7.56
N GLN A 116 -21.87 -30.09 6.54
CA GLN A 116 -21.58 -29.02 5.59
C GLN A 116 -21.44 -27.67 6.30
N LYS A 117 -22.41 -27.30 7.16
CA LYS A 117 -22.37 -26.01 7.86
C LYS A 117 -21.22 -25.89 8.85
N ARG A 118 -20.80 -26.99 9.47
CA ARG A 118 -19.60 -27.01 10.32
C ARG A 118 -18.33 -26.77 9.50
N ALA A 119 -18.19 -27.39 8.34
CA ALA A 119 -17.05 -27.16 7.46
C ALA A 119 -17.00 -25.70 6.97
N GLU A 120 -18.15 -25.14 6.56
CA GLU A 120 -18.27 -23.72 6.18
C GLU A 120 -17.90 -22.78 7.35
N LEU A 121 -18.31 -23.11 8.57
CA LEU A 121 -17.96 -22.33 9.76
C LEU A 121 -16.45 -22.36 10.02
N GLU A 122 -15.82 -23.53 9.99
CA GLU A 122 -14.37 -23.67 10.19
C GLU A 122 -13.56 -22.90 9.14
N GLU A 123 -13.99 -22.94 7.87
CA GLU A 123 -13.35 -22.16 6.81
C GLU A 123 -13.45 -20.65 7.07
N ASN A 124 -14.64 -20.18 7.44
CA ASN A 124 -14.87 -18.77 7.75
C ASN A 124 -14.09 -18.30 8.98
N VAL A 125 -13.97 -19.13 10.01
CA VAL A 125 -13.13 -18.83 11.20
C VAL A 125 -11.67 -18.69 10.79
N ARG A 126 -11.13 -19.63 10.01
CA ARG A 126 -9.74 -19.52 9.50
C ARG A 126 -9.53 -18.28 8.63
N ARG A 127 -10.54 -17.88 7.86
CA ARG A 127 -10.49 -16.66 7.05
C ARG A 127 -10.49 -15.41 7.93
N LEU A 128 -11.31 -15.38 8.98
CA LEU A 128 -11.32 -14.30 9.96
C LEU A 128 -9.97 -14.17 10.65
N GLU A 129 -9.38 -15.26 11.14
CA GLU A 129 -8.06 -15.25 11.78
C GLU A 129 -6.98 -14.64 10.87
N LYS A 130 -6.94 -15.05 9.59
CA LYS A 130 -6.01 -14.49 8.61
C LYS A 130 -6.23 -12.99 8.36
N LEU A 131 -7.49 -12.56 8.27
CA LEU A 131 -7.81 -11.15 8.07
C LEU A 131 -7.45 -10.33 9.31
N THR A 132 -7.69 -10.83 10.51
CA THR A 132 -7.31 -10.18 11.77
C THR A 132 -5.79 -10.02 11.87
N GLU A 133 -5.02 -11.05 11.53
CA GLU A 133 -3.56 -10.95 11.52
C GLU A 133 -3.06 -9.96 10.44
N TYR A 134 -3.68 -9.97 9.26
CA TYR A 134 -3.37 -8.99 8.21
C TYR A 134 -3.67 -7.54 8.64
N ILE A 135 -4.81 -7.31 9.30
CA ILE A 135 -5.16 -5.99 9.86
C ILE A 135 -4.11 -5.59 10.90
N ARG A 136 -3.78 -6.49 11.83
CA ARG A 136 -2.80 -6.21 12.89
C ARG A 136 -1.44 -5.82 12.31
N THR A 137 -0.92 -6.61 11.38
CA THR A 137 0.37 -6.33 10.71
C THR A 137 0.34 -5.03 9.90
N SER A 138 -0.78 -4.73 9.24
CA SER A 138 -0.95 -3.46 8.53
C SER A 138 -1.02 -2.26 9.48
N GLU A 139 -1.69 -2.40 10.63
CA GLU A 139 -1.78 -1.35 11.65
C GLU A 139 -0.42 -1.05 12.27
N THR A 140 0.37 -2.09 12.58
CA THR A 140 1.74 -1.91 13.06
C THR A 140 2.62 -1.25 12.01
N GLY A 141 2.53 -1.68 10.74
CA GLY A 141 3.29 -1.05 9.65
C GLY A 141 2.90 0.41 9.41
N LEU A 142 1.62 0.75 9.56
CA LEU A 142 1.15 2.14 9.50
C LEU A 142 1.66 2.99 10.66
N ALA A 143 1.72 2.43 11.87
CA ALA A 143 2.27 3.13 13.04
C ALA A 143 3.76 3.42 12.85
N ASP A 144 4.54 2.45 12.36
CA ASP A 144 5.96 2.60 12.09
C ASP A 144 6.22 3.67 11.01
N LEU A 145 5.47 3.63 9.90
CA LEU A 145 5.57 4.63 8.83
C LEU A 145 5.23 6.04 9.31
N ARG A 146 4.22 6.19 10.18
CA ARG A 146 3.88 7.48 10.78
C ARG A 146 4.98 8.00 11.71
N SER A 147 5.65 7.11 12.45
CA SER A 147 6.80 7.51 13.26
C SER A 147 7.93 8.00 12.37
N GLN A 148 8.27 7.25 11.32
CA GLN A 148 9.32 7.63 10.37
C GLN A 148 9.01 8.94 9.65
N GLU A 149 7.75 9.16 9.24
CA GLU A 149 7.31 10.42 8.63
C GLU A 149 7.54 11.60 9.58
N LYS A 150 7.23 11.42 10.87
CA LYS A 150 7.44 12.44 11.89
C LYS A 150 8.93 12.73 12.08
N ASP A 151 9.75 11.70 12.24
CA ASP A 151 11.19 11.84 12.48
C ASP A 151 11.87 12.54 11.29
N ILE A 152 11.57 12.12 10.06
CA ILE A 152 12.06 12.77 8.83
C ILE A 152 11.53 14.21 8.75
N GLY A 153 10.28 14.45 9.14
CA GLY A 153 9.70 15.77 9.19
C GLY A 153 10.47 16.72 10.12
N GLU A 154 10.88 16.25 11.29
CA GLU A 154 11.71 16.99 12.24
C GLU A 154 13.11 17.26 11.68
N GLU A 155 13.77 16.25 11.10
CA GLU A 155 15.09 16.40 10.46
C GLU A 155 15.07 17.43 9.31
N VAL A 156 14.03 17.42 8.48
CA VAL A 156 13.88 18.37 7.37
C VAL A 156 13.68 19.79 7.90
N GLN A 157 12.93 19.98 8.99
CA GLN A 157 12.76 21.29 9.61
C GLN A 157 14.08 21.82 10.18
N GLU A 158 14.84 20.97 10.88
CA GLU A 158 16.16 21.34 11.41
C GLU A 158 17.13 21.69 10.28
N ALA A 159 17.19 20.89 9.22
CA ALA A 159 18.02 21.15 8.05
C ALA A 159 17.64 22.48 7.37
N LYS A 160 16.35 22.78 7.22
CA LYS A 160 15.88 24.06 6.67
C LYS A 160 16.30 25.24 7.53
N LYS A 161 16.18 25.13 8.86
CA LYS A 161 16.62 26.17 9.79
C LYS A 161 18.11 26.41 9.66
N ARG A 162 18.91 25.35 9.62
CA ARG A 162 20.37 25.45 9.45
C ARG A 162 20.77 26.06 8.11
N VAL A 163 20.05 25.76 7.03
CA VAL A 163 20.26 26.41 5.73
C VAL A 163 19.95 27.90 5.79
N ALA A 164 18.88 28.30 6.48
CA ALA A 164 18.54 29.72 6.66
C ALA A 164 19.63 30.46 7.46
N GLU A 165 20.08 29.89 8.58
CA GLU A 165 21.17 30.46 9.40
C GLU A 165 22.46 30.63 8.58
N ILE A 166 22.87 29.61 7.83
CA ILE A 166 24.07 29.68 6.97
C ILE A 166 23.92 30.75 5.87
N ASN A 167 22.72 30.92 5.31
CA ASN A 167 22.48 31.96 4.31
C ASN A 167 22.56 33.36 4.91
N GLU A 168 22.02 33.57 6.11
CA GLU A 168 22.15 34.84 6.84
C GLU A 168 23.62 35.15 7.15
N ASP A 169 24.37 34.18 7.65
CA ASP A 169 25.81 34.32 7.89
C ASP A 169 26.58 34.65 6.60
N LEU A 170 26.25 33.96 5.49
CA LEU A 170 26.87 34.22 4.20
C LEU A 170 26.58 35.63 3.70
N GLU A 171 25.34 36.10 3.83
CA GLU A 171 24.95 37.47 3.45
C GLU A 171 25.69 38.51 4.30
N SER A 172 25.83 38.27 5.61
CA SER A 172 26.63 39.13 6.50
C SER A 172 28.09 39.21 6.05
N ILE A 173 28.73 38.07 5.79
CA ILE A 173 30.13 38.00 5.36
C ILE A 173 30.31 38.68 3.99
N LEU A 174 29.35 38.52 3.06
CA LEU A 174 29.41 39.17 1.76
C LEU A 174 29.33 40.70 1.87
N ASN A 175 28.49 41.21 2.76
CA ASN A 175 28.39 42.65 3.04
C ASN A 175 29.70 43.17 3.65
N GLU A 176 30.25 42.50 4.67
CA GLU A 176 31.53 42.86 5.27
C GLU A 176 32.68 42.86 4.26
N LEU A 177 32.71 41.86 3.37
CA LEU A 177 33.70 41.79 2.29
C LEU A 177 33.52 42.92 1.28
N GLY A 178 32.27 43.28 0.99
CA GLY A 178 31.91 44.42 0.15
C GLY A 178 32.47 45.73 0.73
N ASP A 179 32.18 45.99 2.01
CA ASP A 179 32.64 47.18 2.72
C ASP A 179 34.17 47.23 2.79
N ALA A 180 34.83 46.14 3.18
CA ALA A 180 36.29 46.08 3.24
C ALA A 180 36.95 46.29 1.87
N LYS A 181 36.31 45.87 0.78
CA LYS A 181 36.79 46.11 -0.58
C LYS A 181 36.67 47.58 -0.96
N VAL A 182 35.55 48.24 -0.62
CA VAL A 182 35.36 49.68 -0.83
C VAL A 182 36.41 50.46 -0.05
N ASP A 183 36.58 50.17 1.24
CA ASP A 183 37.58 50.81 2.11
C ASP A 183 38.99 50.69 1.54
N LYS A 184 39.38 49.50 1.07
CA LYS A 184 40.69 49.29 0.43
C LYS A 184 40.88 50.13 -0.84
N HIS A 185 39.83 50.27 -1.66
CA HIS A 185 39.88 51.08 -2.87
C HIS A 185 39.93 52.57 -2.55
N GLU A 186 39.14 53.04 -1.58
CA GLU A 186 39.17 54.43 -1.10
C GLU A 186 40.54 54.79 -0.50
N ASP A 187 41.09 53.93 0.35
CA ASP A 187 42.42 54.13 0.93
C ASP A 187 43.52 54.19 -0.13
N SER A 188 43.49 53.29 -1.11
CA SER A 188 44.47 53.32 -2.20
C SER A 188 44.35 54.58 -3.05
N ARG A 189 43.12 55.04 -3.34
CA ARG A 189 42.89 56.30 -4.09
C ARG A 189 43.36 57.50 -3.28
N ARG A 190 43.06 57.54 -1.99
CA ARG A 190 43.48 58.61 -1.08
C ARG A 190 45.00 58.70 -0.98
N ARG A 191 45.72 57.58 -0.91
CA ARG A 191 47.20 57.55 -0.92
C ARG A 191 47.78 58.10 -2.22
N LYS A 192 47.30 57.64 -3.38
CA LYS A 192 47.73 58.15 -4.69
C LYS A 192 47.49 59.67 -4.83
N LYS A 193 46.31 60.12 -4.38
CA LYS A 193 45.95 61.54 -4.35
C LYS A 193 46.86 62.39 -3.46
N ALA A 194 47.36 61.83 -2.36
CA ALA A 194 48.34 62.50 -1.49
C ALA A 194 49.73 62.56 -2.14
N GLU A 195 50.18 61.48 -2.77
CA GLU A 195 51.46 61.44 -3.51
C GLU A 195 51.51 62.49 -4.64
N ILE A 196 50.42 62.69 -5.37
CA ILE A 196 50.32 63.72 -6.42
C ILE A 196 50.48 65.12 -5.84
N VAL A 197 49.86 65.40 -4.68
CA VAL A 197 49.97 66.72 -4.03
C VAL A 197 51.39 66.98 -3.56
N ASP A 198 52.04 65.98 -2.97
CA ASP A 198 53.44 66.11 -2.57
C ASP A 198 54.38 66.27 -3.77
N HIS A 199 54.04 65.70 -4.93
CA HIS A 199 54.74 65.94 -6.17
C HIS A 199 54.56 67.39 -6.67
N PHE A 200 53.33 67.91 -6.62
CA PHE A 200 53.06 69.30 -7.01
C PHE A 200 53.77 70.33 -6.13
N LYS A 201 53.81 70.11 -4.81
CA LYS A 201 54.57 70.95 -3.87
C LYS A 201 56.07 71.02 -4.24
N ARG A 202 56.63 69.96 -4.83
CA ARG A 202 58.04 69.92 -5.25
C ARG A 202 58.28 70.59 -6.61
N LEU A 203 57.35 70.44 -7.56
CA LEU A 203 57.50 70.96 -8.92
C LEU A 203 57.13 72.45 -9.05
N PHE A 204 56.10 72.88 -8.32
CA PHE A 204 55.53 74.21 -8.45
C PHE A 204 55.58 74.94 -7.10
N PRO A 205 56.58 75.81 -6.87
CA PRO A 205 56.59 76.67 -5.68
C PRO A 205 55.37 77.60 -5.75
N GLY A 206 54.45 77.48 -4.80
CA GLY A 206 53.15 78.16 -4.81
C GLY A 206 51.95 77.22 -4.61
N VAL A 207 52.17 75.89 -4.67
CA VAL A 207 51.17 74.90 -4.26
C VAL A 207 51.26 74.69 -2.74
N TYR A 208 50.17 74.94 -2.03
CA TYR A 208 50.10 74.76 -0.58
C TYR A 208 49.78 73.31 -0.23
N ASP A 209 48.51 72.96 -0.06
CA ASP A 209 48.04 71.60 0.23
C ASP A 209 46.54 71.49 -0.11
N ARG A 210 45.93 70.33 0.11
CA ARG A 210 44.46 70.20 0.09
C ARG A 210 43.84 70.89 1.29
N LEU A 211 42.64 71.44 1.09
CA LEU A 211 41.90 72.16 2.12
C LEU A 211 41.74 71.35 3.42
N VAL A 212 41.47 70.04 3.32
CA VAL A 212 41.35 69.13 4.47
C VAL A 212 42.60 69.07 5.37
N ASN A 213 43.80 69.32 4.80
CA ASN A 213 45.06 69.33 5.55
C ASN A 213 45.37 70.70 6.15
N MET A 214 44.68 71.76 5.70
CA MET A 214 44.94 73.15 6.10
C MET A 214 43.94 73.70 7.12
N CYS A 215 42.79 73.04 7.33
CA CYS A 215 41.80 73.46 8.30
C CYS A 215 41.40 72.31 9.23
N GLN A 216 41.26 72.60 10.53
CA GLN A 216 40.74 71.65 11.50
C GLN A 216 39.55 72.27 12.27
N PRO A 217 38.43 71.54 12.40
CA PRO A 217 37.31 71.99 13.23
C PRO A 217 37.73 72.16 14.69
N ILE A 218 37.24 73.23 15.34
CA ILE A 218 37.52 73.51 16.76
C ILE A 218 37.01 72.38 17.67
N HIS A 219 35.93 71.69 17.27
CA HIS A 219 35.38 70.57 18.02
C HIS A 219 34.92 69.44 17.08
N LYS A 220 35.22 68.19 17.44
CA LYS A 220 34.92 66.97 16.63
C LYS A 220 33.45 66.84 16.23
N ARG A 221 32.54 67.35 17.07
CA ARG A 221 31.08 67.40 16.80
C ARG A 221 30.71 68.11 15.49
N TYR A 222 31.54 69.05 15.03
CA TYR A 222 31.29 69.80 13.80
C TYR A 222 31.86 69.13 12.54
N ASN A 223 32.60 68.02 12.67
CA ASN A 223 33.24 67.36 11.53
C ASN A 223 32.22 66.97 10.46
N VAL A 224 31.09 66.35 10.85
CA VAL A 224 30.05 65.92 9.89
C VAL A 224 29.45 67.12 9.16
N ALA A 225 29.16 68.20 9.88
CA ALA A 225 28.58 69.42 9.30
C ALA A 225 29.56 70.08 8.32
N ILE A 226 30.85 70.17 8.69
CA ILE A 226 31.89 70.78 7.87
C ILE A 226 32.17 69.94 6.62
N THR A 227 32.26 68.61 6.73
CA THR A 227 32.38 67.72 5.57
C THR A 227 31.19 67.87 4.62
N LYS A 228 29.97 68.02 5.16
CA LYS A 228 28.77 68.21 4.35
C LYS A 228 28.74 69.56 3.63
N VAL A 229 29.18 70.64 4.28
CA VAL A 229 29.21 72.00 3.72
C VAL A 229 30.32 72.16 2.67
N LEU A 230 31.53 71.70 2.98
CA LEU A 230 32.66 71.82 2.06
C LEU A 230 32.56 70.81 0.91
N GLY A 231 31.96 69.64 1.14
CA GLY A 231 31.72 68.63 0.09
C GLY A 231 32.97 68.32 -0.71
N LYS A 232 32.90 68.48 -2.04
CA LYS A 232 34.03 68.26 -2.97
C LYS A 232 35.20 69.21 -2.72
N ASN A 233 34.97 70.39 -2.15
CA ASN A 233 36.01 71.39 -1.90
C ASN A 233 36.93 71.00 -0.74
N MET A 234 36.55 70.03 0.12
CA MET A 234 37.47 69.47 1.12
C MET A 234 38.72 68.87 0.48
N GLU A 235 38.59 68.29 -0.71
CA GLU A 235 39.71 67.70 -1.43
C GLU A 235 40.42 68.67 -2.39
N ALA A 236 39.94 69.93 -2.51
CA ALA A 236 40.51 70.89 -3.44
C ALA A 236 41.90 71.37 -2.97
N ILE A 237 42.82 71.54 -3.93
CA ILE A 237 44.22 71.94 -3.71
C ILE A 237 44.30 73.47 -3.73
N VAL A 238 44.83 74.07 -2.66
CA VAL A 238 45.01 75.52 -2.57
C VAL A 238 46.33 75.92 -3.22
N VAL A 239 46.28 76.93 -4.10
CA VAL A 239 47.46 77.46 -4.82
C VAL A 239 47.52 78.98 -4.69
N ASP A 240 48.72 79.54 -4.80
CA ASP A 240 48.96 80.98 -4.66
C ASP A 240 48.31 81.81 -5.76
N THR A 241 48.48 81.41 -7.03
CA THR A 241 48.04 82.15 -8.20
C THR A 241 47.28 81.30 -9.21
N GLU A 242 46.42 81.94 -10.01
CA GLU A 242 45.72 81.29 -11.12
C GLU A 242 46.70 80.66 -12.12
N ARG A 243 47.85 81.32 -12.33
CA ARG A 243 48.91 80.84 -13.21
C ARG A 243 49.47 79.49 -12.73
N THR A 244 49.78 79.37 -11.44
CA THR A 244 50.26 78.12 -10.83
C THR A 244 49.20 77.01 -10.97
N GLY A 245 47.93 77.33 -10.71
CA GLY A 245 46.82 76.38 -10.88
C GLY A 245 46.68 75.87 -12.32
N ARG A 246 46.77 76.76 -13.32
CA ARG A 246 46.75 76.38 -14.74
C ARG A 246 47.94 75.49 -15.11
N SER A 247 49.13 75.78 -14.60
CA SER A 247 50.32 74.93 -14.80
C SER A 247 50.16 73.53 -14.19
N CYS A 248 49.57 73.41 -12.99
CA CYS A 248 49.27 72.11 -12.40
C CYS A 248 48.22 71.33 -13.20
N ILE A 249 47.16 72.00 -13.70
CA ILE A 249 46.16 71.38 -14.57
C ILE A 249 46.79 70.88 -15.88
N GLN A 250 47.68 71.67 -16.49
CA GLN A 250 48.40 71.27 -17.70
C GLN A 250 49.25 70.02 -17.44
N TYR A 251 49.96 69.97 -16.31
CA TYR A 251 50.71 68.78 -15.91
C TYR A 251 49.82 67.55 -15.70
N LEU A 252 48.65 67.69 -15.06
CA LEU A 252 47.69 66.57 -14.92
C LEU A 252 47.27 66.01 -16.29
N LYS A 253 47.02 66.88 -17.27
CA LYS A 253 46.65 66.47 -18.64
C LYS A 253 47.80 65.76 -19.35
N GLU A 254 49.02 66.29 -19.24
CA GLU A 254 50.21 65.70 -19.87
C GLU A 254 50.56 64.32 -19.30
N GLN A 255 50.39 64.14 -17.99
CA GLN A 255 50.61 62.85 -17.32
C GLN A 255 49.38 61.93 -17.32
N MET A 256 48.28 62.35 -17.97
CA MET A 256 47.00 61.62 -18.01
C MET A 256 46.49 61.21 -16.61
N LEU A 257 46.69 62.09 -15.62
CA LEU A 257 46.25 61.91 -14.24
C LEU A 257 44.79 62.36 -14.05
N GLU A 258 44.19 61.96 -12.92
CA GLU A 258 42.82 62.33 -12.57
C GLU A 258 42.67 63.85 -12.40
N ALA A 259 41.53 64.39 -12.87
CA ALA A 259 41.24 65.82 -12.74
C ALA A 259 41.01 66.21 -11.27
N GLU A 260 41.77 67.20 -10.81
CA GLU A 260 41.66 67.76 -9.46
C GLU A 260 41.14 69.21 -9.50
N THR A 261 40.55 69.66 -8.40
CA THR A 261 40.06 71.04 -8.25
C THR A 261 41.13 71.90 -7.59
N PHE A 262 41.44 73.05 -8.17
CA PHE A 262 42.42 73.99 -7.64
C PHE A 262 41.73 75.29 -7.20
N LEU A 263 42.15 75.84 -6.06
CA LEU A 263 41.65 77.08 -5.49
C LEU A 263 42.78 78.12 -5.47
N PRO A 264 42.87 78.99 -6.50
CA PRO A 264 43.84 80.07 -6.55
C PRO A 264 43.47 81.22 -5.60
N LEU A 265 44.38 81.60 -4.72
CA LEU A 265 44.15 82.64 -3.71
C LEU A 265 44.05 84.05 -4.30
N ASP A 266 44.71 84.33 -5.43
CA ASP A 266 44.68 85.62 -6.12
C ASP A 266 43.39 85.87 -6.91
N TYR A 267 42.65 84.81 -7.25
CA TYR A 267 41.48 84.87 -8.13
C TYR A 267 40.17 84.47 -7.42
N ILE A 268 40.23 84.01 -6.17
CA ILE A 268 39.02 83.63 -5.43
C ILE A 268 38.19 84.86 -5.05
N ASP A 269 37.00 84.99 -5.64
CA ASP A 269 36.04 86.04 -5.28
C ASP A 269 35.23 85.61 -4.04
N ALA A 270 35.79 85.89 -2.88
CA ALA A 270 35.15 85.62 -1.60
C ALA A 270 34.38 86.86 -1.10
N LYS A 271 33.08 86.71 -0.85
CA LYS A 271 32.31 87.74 -0.15
C LYS A 271 32.85 87.92 1.27
N PRO A 272 33.07 89.15 1.76
CA PRO A 272 33.53 89.37 3.12
C PRO A 272 32.54 88.74 4.11
N LEU A 273 33.09 88.05 5.11
CA LEU A 273 32.30 87.48 6.20
C LEU A 273 31.59 88.64 6.90
N LYS A 274 30.27 88.51 7.11
CA LYS A 274 29.55 89.42 8.00
C LYS A 274 29.97 89.06 9.43
N GLU A 275 30.94 89.78 9.98
CA GLU A 275 31.49 89.57 11.34
C GLU A 275 30.51 89.93 12.49
N ARG A 276 29.22 90.10 12.19
CA ARG A 276 28.17 90.21 13.22
C ARG A 276 27.46 88.87 13.32
N LEU A 277 27.88 88.08 14.30
CA LEU A 277 27.03 87.06 14.92
C LEU A 277 25.81 87.72 15.56
#